data_AF-A0A9Q1RKR4-F1
#
_entry.id   AF-A0A9Q1RKR4-F1
#
_cell.length_a   1.000
_cell.length_b   1.000
_cell.length_c   1.000
_cell.angle_alpha   90.00
_cell.angle_beta   90.00
_cell.angle_gamma   90.00
#
_symmetry.space_group_name_H-M   'P 1'
#
loop_
_entity.id
_entity.type
_entity.pdbx_description
1 polymer ?
#
loop_
_entity_poly.entity_id
_entity_poly.type
_entity_poly.pdbx_seq_one_letter_code
_entity_poly.pdbx_strand_id
1 'polypeptide(L)'
;MKESGVRKQGDDPHKFASVHKVFGASNVNKMLQELPEYQRGDAVSSMVYEASARMKDPIYGCVGTISSLQHQIDLLQSQLATAQAELVHMKMQLYSSMCDGGTAVNSPENTLPPSYRHMQ
;
A
#
# COMPACT_ATOMS: atom_id res chain seq x y z
N MET A 1 11.99 35.73 13.46
CA MET A 1 12.42 35.64 12.05
C MET A 1 11.69 34.42 11.47
N LYS A 2 10.43 34.57 11.01
CA LYS A 2 10.03 34.71 9.59
C LYS A 2 10.61 33.56 8.74
N GLU A 3 9.92 32.77 7.95
CA GLU A 3 8.56 32.70 7.38
C GLU A 3 8.61 31.39 6.53
N SER A 4 7.61 30.51 6.45
CA SER A 4 6.65 30.46 5.34
C SER A 4 6.32 29.00 5.02
N GLY A 5 5.10 28.57 5.32
CA GLY A 5 4.57 27.27 4.93
C GLY A 5 3.05 27.21 4.89
N VAL A 6 2.37 28.37 4.95
CA VAL A 6 0.94 28.44 4.66
C VAL A 6 0.82 28.53 3.15
N ARG A 7 0.48 27.41 2.50
CA ARG A 7 0.09 27.44 1.09
C ARG A 7 -1.07 28.44 0.99
N LYS A 8 -0.90 29.48 0.17
CA LYS A 8 -1.99 30.38 -0.17
C LYS A 8 -3.09 29.56 -0.85
N GLN A 9 -4.09 29.17 -0.07
CA GLN A 9 -5.28 28.46 -0.52
C GLN A 9 -6.32 29.52 -0.95
N GLY A 10 -6.01 30.27 -2.00
CA GLY A 10 -6.91 31.29 -2.54
C GLY A 10 -6.31 31.84 -3.83
N ASP A 11 -7.16 32.06 -4.82
CA ASP A 11 -6.86 32.61 -6.15
C ASP A 11 -6.32 31.67 -7.23
N ASP A 12 -6.86 30.45 -7.32
CA ASP A 12 -6.92 29.80 -8.64
C ASP A 12 -8.38 29.72 -9.11
N PRO A 13 -8.81 30.59 -10.05
CA PRO A 13 -10.16 30.60 -10.59
C PRO A 13 -10.59 29.22 -11.11
N HIS A 14 -9.65 28.41 -11.60
CA HIS A 14 -9.94 27.09 -12.12
C HIS A 14 -10.32 26.07 -11.02
N LYS A 15 -9.80 26.24 -9.80
CA LYS A 15 -10.18 25.41 -8.64
C LYS A 15 -11.61 25.68 -8.22
N PHE A 16 -12.00 26.95 -8.14
CA PHE A 16 -13.37 27.35 -7.80
C PHE A 16 -14.38 26.94 -8.88
N ALA A 17 -14.03 27.07 -10.16
CA ALA A 17 -14.90 26.68 -11.26
C ALA A 17 -15.21 25.17 -11.25
N SER A 18 -14.20 24.34 -11.00
CA SER A 18 -14.37 22.87 -10.96
C SER A 18 -15.25 22.45 -9.79
N VAL A 19 -14.98 22.98 -8.59
CA VAL A 19 -15.79 22.68 -7.39
C VAL A 19 -17.22 23.16 -7.57
N HIS A 20 -17.42 24.37 -8.09
CA HIS A 20 -18.75 24.90 -8.38
C HIS A 20 -19.51 24.02 -9.38
N LYS A 21 -18.85 23.53 -10.43
CA LYS A 21 -19.50 22.67 -11.44
C LYS A 21 -19.89 21.29 -10.92
N VAL A 22 -19.07 20.69 -10.06
CA VAL A 22 -19.29 19.32 -9.56
C VAL A 22 -20.22 19.30 -8.34
N PHE A 23 -20.02 20.23 -7.40
CA PHE A 23 -20.78 20.25 -6.14
C PHE A 23 -21.85 21.32 -6.12
N GLY A 24 -21.63 22.49 -6.73
CA GLY A 24 -22.50 23.65 -6.62
C GLY A 24 -22.27 24.47 -5.34
N ALA A 25 -22.38 25.80 -5.44
CA ALA A 25 -22.09 26.71 -4.32
C ALA A 25 -22.90 26.40 -3.04
N SER A 26 -24.19 26.11 -3.18
CA SER A 26 -25.08 25.82 -2.05
C SER A 26 -24.69 24.55 -1.31
N ASN A 27 -24.32 23.49 -2.04
CA ASN A 27 -23.90 22.23 -1.42
C ASN A 27 -22.54 22.39 -0.74
N VAL A 28 -21.60 23.11 -1.37
CA VAL A 28 -20.31 23.42 -0.75
C VAL A 28 -20.52 24.16 0.58
N ASN A 29 -21.34 25.21 0.59
CA ASN A 29 -21.63 25.95 1.81
C ASN A 29 -22.27 25.04 2.86
N LYS A 30 -23.27 24.23 2.48
CA LYS A 30 -23.92 23.28 3.40
C LYS A 30 -22.92 22.31 4.02
N MET A 31 -22.10 21.64 3.21
CA MET A 31 -21.09 20.68 3.69
C MET A 31 -20.06 21.34 4.62
N LEU A 32 -19.64 22.57 4.34
CA LEU A 32 -18.70 23.28 5.21
C LEU A 32 -19.33 23.70 6.54
N GLN A 33 -20.62 24.08 6.54
CA GLN A 33 -21.31 24.44 7.78
C GLN A 33 -21.55 23.23 8.71
N GLU A 34 -21.61 22.02 8.16
CA GLU A 34 -21.72 20.77 8.93
C GLU A 34 -20.40 20.38 9.63
N LEU A 35 -19.28 21.02 9.28
CA LEU A 35 -17.95 20.73 9.84
C LEU A 35 -17.48 21.81 10.84
N PRO A 36 -16.74 21.41 11.90
CA PRO A 36 -16.00 22.36 12.73
C PRO A 36 -15.02 23.19 11.91
N GLU A 37 -14.81 24.45 12.30
CA GLU A 37 -13.99 25.40 11.52
C GLU A 37 -12.59 24.88 11.21
N TYR A 38 -11.95 24.20 12.17
CA TYR A 38 -10.60 23.67 12.00
C TYR A 38 -10.48 22.59 10.91
N GLN A 39 -11.57 21.93 10.52
CA GLN A 39 -11.58 20.91 9.46
C GLN A 39 -11.95 21.46 8.08
N ARG A 40 -12.52 22.67 8.02
CA ARG A 40 -13.06 23.22 6.77
C ARG A 40 -11.97 23.42 5.71
N GLY A 41 -10.75 23.78 6.10
CA GLY A 41 -9.63 23.93 5.17
C GLY A 41 -9.25 22.61 4.46
N ASP A 42 -9.22 21.51 5.21
CA ASP A 42 -8.94 20.19 4.67
C ASP A 42 -10.12 19.69 3.81
N ALA A 43 -11.35 19.93 4.25
CA ALA A 43 -12.54 19.59 3.48
C ALA A 43 -12.58 20.30 2.11
N VAL A 44 -12.27 21.60 2.06
CA VAL A 44 -12.15 22.33 0.79
C VAL A 44 -11.06 21.73 -0.10
N SER A 45 -9.92 21.34 0.48
CA SER A 45 -8.84 20.69 -0.26
C SER A 45 -9.28 19.36 -0.88
N SER A 46 -10.04 18.55 -0.14
CA SER A 46 -10.64 17.30 -0.63
C SER A 46 -11.66 17.56 -1.74
N MET A 47 -12.58 18.52 -1.57
CA MET A 47 -13.56 18.88 -2.59
C MET A 47 -12.89 19.36 -3.89
N VAL A 48 -11.81 20.15 -3.80
CA VAL A 48 -11.04 20.58 -4.99
C VAL A 48 -10.43 19.40 -5.70
N TYR A 49 -9.83 18.46 -4.97
CA TYR A 49 -9.25 17.25 -5.55
C TYR A 49 -10.32 16.40 -6.25
N GLU A 50 -11.43 16.11 -5.56
CA GLU A 50 -12.53 15.30 -6.10
C GLU A 50 -13.17 15.94 -7.34
N ALA A 51 -13.43 17.25 -7.29
CA ALA A 51 -13.98 17.97 -8.43
C ALA A 51 -13.02 17.93 -9.62
N SER A 52 -11.73 18.15 -9.37
CA SER A 52 -10.71 18.10 -10.43
C SER A 52 -10.60 16.70 -11.04
N ALA A 53 -10.70 15.64 -10.23
CA ALA A 53 -10.70 14.26 -10.72
C ALA A 53 -11.95 13.98 -11.56
N ARG A 54 -13.14 14.41 -11.10
CA ARG A 54 -14.40 14.27 -11.85
C ARG A 54 -14.42 15.04 -13.16
N MET A 55 -13.72 16.18 -13.23
CA MET A 55 -13.56 16.94 -14.47
C MET A 55 -12.68 16.23 -15.50
N LYS A 56 -11.68 15.46 -15.05
CA LYS A 56 -10.79 14.66 -15.91
C LYS A 56 -11.41 13.33 -16.33
N ASP A 57 -12.13 12.71 -15.40
CA ASP A 57 -12.86 11.45 -15.61
C ASP A 57 -14.32 11.64 -15.16
N PRO A 58 -15.24 11.97 -16.09
CA PRO A 58 -16.64 12.20 -15.77
C PRO A 58 -17.37 10.97 -15.24
N ILE A 59 -16.85 9.77 -15.50
CA ILE A 59 -17.49 8.50 -15.14
C ILE A 59 -17.02 8.08 -13.75
N TYR A 60 -15.71 7.93 -13.56
CA TYR A 60 -15.16 7.36 -12.33
C TYR A 60 -14.54 8.41 -11.39
N GLY A 61 -14.08 9.55 -11.89
CA GLY A 61 -13.46 10.59 -11.07
C GLY A 61 -12.35 10.05 -10.15
N CYS A 62 -12.42 10.37 -8.85
CA CYS A 62 -11.46 9.86 -7.87
C CYS A 62 -11.56 8.34 -7.62
N VAL A 63 -12.70 7.71 -7.94
CA VAL A 63 -12.88 6.26 -7.81
C VAL A 63 -11.98 5.51 -8.78
N GLY A 64 -11.69 6.07 -9.95
CA GLY A 64 -10.73 5.52 -10.91
C GLY A 64 -9.32 5.43 -10.30
N THR A 65 -8.89 6.48 -9.59
CA THR A 65 -7.61 6.48 -8.86
C THR A 65 -7.60 5.42 -7.76
N ILE A 66 -8.68 5.31 -6.98
CA ILE A 66 -8.81 4.31 -5.91
C ILE A 66 -8.68 2.91 -6.49
N SER A 67 -9.41 2.61 -7.56
CA SER A 67 -9.38 1.30 -8.22
C SER A 67 -7.99 0.97 -8.78
N SER A 68 -7.31 1.94 -9.41
CA SER A 68 -5.95 1.73 -9.91
C SER A 68 -4.96 1.44 -8.79
N LEU A 69 -5.09 2.11 -7.64
CA LEU A 69 -4.23 1.87 -6.48
C LEU A 69 -4.50 0.50 -5.86
N GLN A 70 -5.77 0.09 -5.75
CA GLN A 70 -6.15 -1.24 -5.29
C GLN A 70 -5.55 -2.33 -6.19
N HIS A 71 -5.67 -2.18 -7.51
CA HIS A 71 -5.05 -3.11 -8.46
C HIS A 71 -3.52 -3.18 -8.32
N GLN A 72 -2.86 -2.04 -8.07
CA GLN A 72 -1.41 -2.01 -7.84
C GLN A 72 -1.03 -2.73 -6.55
N ILE A 73 -1.81 -2.60 -5.48
CA ILE A 73 -1.61 -3.34 -4.22
C ILE A 73 -1.70 -4.84 -4.50
N ASP A 74 -2.75 -5.30 -5.19
CA ASP A 74 -2.95 -6.72 -5.50
C ASP A 74 -1.78 -7.29 -6.33
N LEU A 75 -1.34 -6.53 -7.34
CA LEU A 75 -0.21 -6.91 -8.18
C LEU A 75 1.08 -7.05 -7.36
N LEU A 76 1.36 -6.07 -6.49
CA LEU A 76 2.55 -6.10 -5.64
C LEU A 76 2.50 -7.24 -4.62
N GLN A 77 1.33 -7.52 -4.05
CA GLN A 77 1.15 -8.66 -3.14
C GLN A 77 1.38 -9.99 -3.87
N SER A 78 0.89 -10.14 -5.10
CA SER A 78 1.13 -11.33 -5.94
C SER A 78 2.62 -11.51 -6.26
N GLN A 79 3.33 -10.43 -6.59
CA GLN A 79 4.77 -10.48 -6.86
C GLN A 79 5.55 -10.89 -5.60
N LEU A 80 5.18 -10.33 -4.44
CA LEU A 80 5.78 -10.71 -3.17
C LEU A 80 5.57 -12.19 -2.85
N ALA A 81 4.34 -12.69 -3.01
CA ALA A 81 4.04 -14.11 -2.77
C ALA A 81 4.86 -15.03 -3.69
N THR A 82 5.01 -14.65 -4.96
CA THR A 82 5.82 -15.40 -5.94
C THR A 82 7.28 -15.44 -5.51
N ALA A 83 7.88 -14.28 -5.20
CA ALA A 83 9.27 -14.20 -4.75
C ALA A 83 9.51 -15.00 -3.44
N GLN A 84 8.55 -14.98 -2.52
CA GLN A 84 8.62 -15.76 -1.29
C GLN A 84 8.58 -17.27 -1.57
N ALA A 85 7.72 -17.72 -2.49
CA ALA A 85 7.64 -19.12 -2.91
C ALA A 85 8.95 -19.58 -3.57
N GLU A 86 9.55 -18.74 -4.42
CA GLU A 86 10.85 -19.02 -5.04
C GLU A 86 11.97 -19.18 -3.99
N LEU A 87 12.00 -18.31 -2.97
CA LEU A 87 12.96 -18.43 -1.87
C LEU A 87 12.81 -19.72 -1.08
N VAL A 88 11.58 -20.15 -0.80
CA VAL A 88 11.31 -21.43 -0.11
C VAL A 88 11.74 -22.60 -0.98
N HIS A 89 11.42 -22.55 -2.27
CA HIS A 89 11.81 -23.59 -3.23
C HIS A 89 13.33 -23.75 -3.32
N MET A 90 14.07 -22.65 -3.47
CA MET A 90 15.54 -22.68 -3.48
C MET A 90 16.13 -23.23 -2.18
N LYS A 91 15.59 -22.84 -1.01
CA LYS A 91 16.03 -23.40 0.28
C LYS A 91 15.78 -24.91 0.36
N MET A 92 14.60 -25.37 -0.07
CA MET A 92 14.26 -26.80 -0.08
C MET A 92 15.21 -27.60 -0.98
N GLN A 93 15.54 -27.08 -2.17
CA GLN A 93 16.52 -27.70 -3.06
C GLN A 93 17.91 -27.82 -2.41
N LEU A 94 18.37 -26.78 -1.72
CA LEU A 94 19.64 -26.82 -0.97
C LEU A 94 19.64 -27.90 0.12
N TYR A 95 18.56 -28.02 0.89
CA TYR A 95 18.43 -29.07 1.90
C TYR A 95 18.38 -30.48 1.28
N SER A 96 17.72 -30.65 0.14
CA SER A 96 17.65 -31.94 -0.57
C SER A 96 19.02 -32.37 -1.13
N SER A 97 19.82 -31.42 -1.63
CA SER A 97 21.18 -31.72 -2.14
C SER A 97 22.17 -32.09 -1.04
N MET A 98 21.92 -31.69 0.21
CA MET A 98 22.76 -32.05 1.36
C MET A 98 22.52 -33.49 1.86
N CYS A 99 21.35 -34.09 1.62
CA CYS A 99 21.04 -35.45 2.05
C CYS A 99 21.25 -36.54 0.97
N ASP A 100 21.50 -36.16 -0.30
CA ASP A 100 21.75 -37.09 -1.41
C ASP A 100 23.25 -37.45 -1.59
N GLY A 101 24.13 -36.94 -0.71
CA GLY A 101 25.57 -37.25 -0.67
C GLY A 101 25.95 -38.51 0.12
N GLY A 102 24.98 -39.38 0.43
CA GLY A 102 25.21 -40.63 1.14
C GLY A 102 25.73 -41.73 0.20
N THR A 103 27.04 -41.78 -0.03
CA THR A 103 27.67 -43.01 -0.53
C THR A 103 27.36 -44.15 0.44
N ALA A 104 26.62 -45.15 -0.06
CA ALA A 104 26.43 -46.42 0.62
C ALA A 104 27.80 -47.06 0.96
N VAL A 105 28.19 -46.99 2.22
CA VAL A 105 29.21 -47.89 2.78
C VAL A 105 28.66 -48.45 4.08
N ASN A 106 28.38 -49.75 4.04
CA ASN A 106 27.87 -50.57 5.13
C ASN A 106 28.68 -50.36 6.43
N SER A 107 28.00 -50.02 7.53
CA SER A 107 28.46 -50.36 8.89
C SER A 107 27.34 -50.14 9.92
N PRO A 108 26.91 -51.17 10.68
CA PRO A 108 25.78 -51.03 11.60
C PRO A 108 26.29 -50.80 13.03
N GLU A 109 26.76 -49.60 13.40
CA GLU A 109 26.87 -49.25 14.84
C GLU A 109 27.11 -47.75 15.08
N ASN A 110 26.04 -46.95 15.14
CA ASN A 110 25.86 -45.87 16.11
C ASN A 110 24.68 -44.99 15.69
N THR A 111 23.55 -45.16 16.35
CA THR A 111 22.44 -44.21 16.30
C THR A 111 22.11 -43.78 17.71
N LEU A 112 22.91 -42.88 18.29
CA LEU A 112 22.45 -42.09 19.44
C LEU A 112 22.97 -40.65 19.36
N PRO A 113 22.11 -39.66 19.68
CA PRO A 113 22.46 -38.24 19.65
C PRO A 113 23.42 -37.84 20.80
N PRO A 114 24.10 -36.68 20.68
CA PRO A 114 25.19 -36.27 21.58
C PRO A 114 24.81 -36.02 23.04
N SER A 115 23.52 -36.04 23.39
CA SER A 115 23.01 -35.61 24.70
C SER A 115 23.15 -36.64 25.82
N TYR A 116 23.67 -37.85 25.57
CA TYR A 116 23.71 -38.93 26.56
C TYR A 116 25.12 -39.44 26.92
N ARG A 117 26.20 -38.71 26.56
CA ARG A 117 27.57 -39.23 26.68
C ARG A 117 28.30 -38.93 28.00
N HIS A 118 27.62 -38.53 29.08
CA HIS A 118 28.30 -38.07 30.29
C HIS A 118 27.85 -38.70 31.63
N MET A 119 27.53 -40.00 31.66
CA MET A 119 27.47 -40.74 32.94
C MET A 119 28.16 -42.11 32.83
N GLN A 120 29.49 -42.11 32.72
CA GLN A 120 30.41 -43.15 33.22
C GLN A 120 31.87 -42.69 33.11
#